data_AF-A0A916LL08-F1
#
_entry.id   AF-A0A916LL08-F1
#
_cell.length_a   1.000
_cell.length_b   1.000
_cell.length_c   1.000
_cell.angle_alpha   90.00
_cell.angle_beta   90.00
_cell.angle_gamma   90.00
#
_symmetry.space_group_name_H-M   'P 1'
#
loop_
_entity.id
_entity.type
_entity.pdbx_description
1 polymer ?
#
loop_
_entity_poly.entity_id
_entity_poly.type
_entity_poly.pdbx_seq_one_letter_code
_entity_poly.pdbx_strand_id
1 'polypeptide(L)'
;MERKQRFENYSSGGHDHNGNRNSYAGKLDFYTGMTDSSGRLTNIYTAGEFGGIEKIVVYLADDTTLRDTAEIVVAIPGLALLPESPYYLKVGGTKYHHGPPRYQDDHNHWGRDYLVQALQLIAQEYFDSVGEVIRITDISLPYGGEYDICGTWNYMDVCDRAPNGGHSSHRRGENADITGAQQGSRFQNEIVMHRIIRRWRQRLNLNIPSPLERNIWHGNHYHFTITPRR
;
A
#
# COMPACT_ATOMS: atom_id res chain seq x y z
N MET A 1 -39.17 -20.09 -8.89
CA MET A 1 -39.44 -20.00 -7.44
C MET A 1 -38.55 -18.89 -6.93
N GLU A 2 -39.13 -17.79 -6.49
CA GLU A 2 -38.36 -16.65 -5.97
C GLU A 2 -37.78 -17.03 -4.61
N ARG A 3 -36.49 -16.73 -4.38
CA ARG A 3 -35.84 -16.95 -3.08
C ARG A 3 -35.24 -15.64 -2.58
N LYS A 4 -35.43 -15.38 -1.29
CA LYS A 4 -34.81 -14.22 -0.63
C LYS A 4 -33.34 -14.56 -0.34
N GLN A 5 -32.45 -13.60 -0.53
CA GLN A 5 -31.02 -13.76 -0.23
C GLN A 5 -30.55 -12.76 0.84
N ARG A 6 -29.44 -13.05 1.53
CA ARG A 6 -28.74 -12.12 2.45
C ARG A 6 -27.27 -11.99 2.04
N PHE A 7 -26.72 -10.78 2.08
CA PHE A 7 -25.31 -10.52 1.76
C PHE A 7 -24.46 -10.14 2.98
N GLU A 8 -23.19 -10.56 3.03
CA GLU A 8 -22.17 -10.15 4.02
C GLU A 8 -20.83 -9.81 3.33
N ASN A 9 -20.04 -8.92 3.95
CA ASN A 9 -18.74 -8.46 3.44
C ASN A 9 -17.63 -8.79 4.46
N TYR A 10 -16.57 -9.47 4.00
CA TYR A 10 -15.34 -9.70 4.77
C TYR A 10 -14.14 -9.18 3.97
N SER A 11 -13.16 -8.55 4.64
CA SER A 11 -12.10 -7.86 3.93
C SER A 11 -10.77 -7.91 4.67
N SER A 12 -9.70 -8.35 3.99
CA SER A 12 -8.32 -8.27 4.52
C SER A 12 -7.61 -6.98 4.11
N GLY A 13 -8.15 -6.26 3.13
CA GLY A 13 -7.58 -5.02 2.62
C GLY A 13 -6.11 -5.09 2.23
N GLY A 14 -5.59 -6.28 1.86
CA GLY A 14 -4.20 -6.46 1.45
C GLY A 14 -3.19 -6.39 2.59
N HIS A 15 -3.67 -6.33 3.83
CA HIS A 15 -2.85 -6.43 5.03
C HIS A 15 -2.69 -7.90 5.45
N ASP A 16 -1.63 -8.17 6.21
CA ASP A 16 -1.37 -9.47 6.81
C ASP A 16 -2.19 -9.73 8.08
N HIS A 17 -3.24 -8.93 8.30
CA HIS A 17 -4.13 -9.05 9.44
C HIS A 17 -5.57 -8.73 9.06
N ASN A 18 -6.50 -9.44 9.71
CA ASN A 18 -7.93 -9.36 9.46
C ASN A 18 -8.64 -8.44 10.49
N GLY A 19 -7.96 -7.38 10.94
CA GLY A 19 -8.44 -6.50 12.01
C GLY A 19 -9.79 -5.81 11.68
N ASN A 20 -10.22 -4.86 12.50
CA ASN A 20 -11.54 -4.24 12.44
C ASN A 20 -11.74 -3.26 11.24
N ARG A 21 -11.44 -3.68 9.99
CA ARG A 21 -11.66 -2.91 8.75
C ARG A 21 -13.13 -2.55 8.48
N ASN A 22 -14.05 -3.01 9.33
CA ASN A 22 -15.50 -2.88 9.13
C ASN A 22 -15.99 -1.44 8.88
N SER A 23 -15.28 -0.41 9.37
CA SER A 23 -15.61 1.00 9.09
C SER A 23 -15.36 1.44 7.64
N TYR A 24 -14.59 0.68 6.87
CA TYR A 24 -14.22 0.96 5.48
C TYR A 24 -14.70 -0.11 4.49
N ALA A 25 -15.51 -1.06 4.95
CA ALA A 25 -16.09 -2.08 4.10
C ALA A 25 -16.97 -1.45 3.02
N GLY A 26 -16.90 -1.96 1.79
CA GLY A 26 -17.81 -1.51 0.75
C GLY A 26 -19.25 -1.95 0.98
N LYS A 27 -20.15 -1.31 0.23
CA LYS A 27 -21.59 -1.36 0.41
C LYS A 27 -22.27 -2.02 -0.80
N LEU A 28 -23.30 -2.79 -0.50
CA LEU A 28 -24.27 -3.25 -1.50
C LEU A 28 -25.49 -2.33 -1.52
N ASP A 29 -26.11 -2.14 -2.68
CA ASP A 29 -27.33 -1.32 -2.83
C ASP A 29 -28.46 -1.83 -1.92
N PHE A 30 -28.57 -3.15 -1.80
CA PHE A 30 -29.47 -3.81 -0.86
C PHE A 30 -28.82 -5.06 -0.28
N TYR A 31 -29.19 -5.43 0.95
CA TYR A 31 -28.68 -6.65 1.61
C TYR A 31 -29.66 -7.81 1.55
N THR A 32 -30.86 -7.58 1.02
CA THR A 32 -31.84 -8.63 0.77
C THR A 32 -32.63 -8.35 -0.50
N GLY A 33 -32.89 -9.37 -1.30
CA GLY A 33 -33.72 -9.26 -2.51
C GLY A 33 -34.28 -10.62 -2.91
N MET A 34 -35.28 -10.60 -3.80
CA MET A 34 -35.89 -11.79 -4.39
C MET A 34 -35.32 -12.01 -5.79
N THR A 35 -34.98 -13.27 -6.12
CA THR A 35 -34.60 -13.61 -7.50
C THR A 35 -35.78 -13.40 -8.46
N ASP A 36 -35.51 -12.99 -9.68
CA ASP A 36 -36.49 -12.87 -10.76
C ASP A 36 -37.01 -14.24 -11.26
N SER A 37 -37.85 -14.22 -12.30
CA SER A 37 -38.41 -15.42 -12.92
C SER A 37 -37.36 -16.34 -13.57
N SER A 38 -36.16 -15.83 -13.84
CA SER A 38 -35.01 -16.60 -14.32
C SER A 38 -34.12 -17.14 -13.19
N GLY A 39 -34.45 -16.83 -11.93
CA GLY A 39 -33.67 -17.21 -10.76
C GLY A 39 -32.45 -16.31 -10.51
N ARG A 40 -32.44 -15.08 -11.06
CA ARG A 40 -31.33 -14.14 -10.91
C ARG A 40 -31.67 -13.01 -9.94
N LEU A 41 -30.68 -12.59 -9.16
CA LEU A 41 -30.72 -11.38 -8.35
C LEU A 41 -29.47 -10.56 -8.69
N THR A 42 -29.65 -9.32 -9.12
CA THR A 42 -28.55 -8.42 -9.49
C THR A 42 -28.41 -7.33 -8.45
N ASN A 43 -27.19 -7.10 -7.97
CA ASN A 43 -26.87 -6.11 -6.96
C ASN A 43 -25.65 -5.29 -7.42
N ILE A 44 -25.53 -4.06 -6.96
CA ILE A 44 -24.36 -3.21 -7.22
C ILE A 44 -23.50 -3.20 -5.97
N TYR A 45 -22.22 -3.49 -6.14
CA TYR A 45 -21.22 -3.37 -5.10
C TYR A 45 -20.42 -2.08 -5.31
N THR A 46 -20.40 -1.22 -4.29
CA THR A 46 -19.55 -0.02 -4.24
C THR A 46 -18.47 -0.23 -3.20
N ALA A 47 -17.22 -0.34 -3.63
CA ALA A 47 -16.09 -0.44 -2.71
C ALA A 47 -15.96 0.83 -1.85
N GLY A 48 -15.73 0.65 -0.54
CA GLY A 48 -15.51 1.77 0.38
C GLY A 48 -14.12 2.36 0.21
N GLU A 49 -13.11 1.49 0.11
CA GLU A 49 -11.73 1.85 -0.15
C GLU A 49 -11.01 0.75 -0.94
N PHE A 50 -10.03 1.14 -1.75
CA PHE A 50 -9.09 0.18 -2.32
C PHE A 50 -8.11 -0.31 -1.25
N GLY A 51 -7.57 -1.50 -1.48
CA GLY A 51 -6.51 -2.05 -0.66
C GLY A 51 -6.44 -3.57 -0.67
N GLY A 52 -7.45 -4.31 -1.16
CA GLY A 52 -7.34 -5.77 -1.12
C GLY A 52 -8.52 -6.54 -1.64
N ILE A 53 -8.70 -7.73 -1.09
CA ILE A 53 -9.74 -8.67 -1.49
C ILE A 53 -10.94 -8.49 -0.56
N GLU A 54 -12.09 -8.26 -1.18
CA GLU A 54 -13.40 -8.18 -0.57
C GLU A 54 -14.18 -9.45 -0.86
N LYS A 55 -14.69 -10.11 0.17
CA LYS A 55 -15.47 -11.34 0.02
C LYS A 55 -16.94 -11.05 0.26
N ILE A 56 -17.74 -11.24 -0.79
CA ILE A 56 -19.20 -11.19 -0.75
C ILE A 56 -19.73 -12.58 -0.47
N VAL A 57 -20.48 -12.74 0.62
CA VAL A 57 -21.13 -14.01 0.98
C VAL A 57 -22.63 -13.84 0.76
N VAL A 58 -23.25 -14.76 0.02
CA VAL A 58 -24.69 -14.76 -0.23
C VAL A 58 -25.32 -15.98 0.42
N TYR A 59 -26.36 -15.78 1.21
CA TYR A 59 -27.14 -16.86 1.84
C TYR A 59 -28.52 -16.96 1.24
N LEU A 60 -29.14 -18.13 1.29
CA LEU A 60 -30.60 -18.21 1.23
C LEU A 60 -31.18 -17.62 2.53
N ALA A 61 -32.26 -16.85 2.43
CA ALA A 61 -32.78 -16.14 3.58
C ALA A 61 -33.51 -17.04 4.59
N ASP A 62 -34.02 -18.17 4.14
CA ASP A 62 -34.66 -19.21 4.94
C ASP A 62 -33.68 -20.33 5.35
N ASP A 63 -32.50 -20.40 4.75
CA ASP A 63 -31.45 -21.37 5.09
C ASP A 63 -30.05 -20.75 4.97
N THR A 64 -29.52 -20.26 6.10
CA THR A 64 -28.17 -19.68 6.18
C THR A 64 -27.05 -20.72 6.16
N THR A 65 -27.37 -22.02 6.14
CA THR A 65 -26.36 -23.07 5.95
C THR A 65 -25.96 -23.20 4.49
N LEU A 66 -26.85 -22.80 3.58
CA LEU A 66 -26.60 -22.72 2.15
C LEU A 66 -26.08 -21.32 1.81
N ARG A 67 -24.81 -21.26 1.43
CA ARG A 67 -24.15 -20.02 1.03
C ARG A 67 -23.28 -20.20 -0.20
N ASP A 68 -23.13 -19.10 -0.94
CA ASP A 68 -22.14 -18.95 -1.99
C ASP A 68 -21.24 -17.76 -1.69
N THR A 69 -20.06 -17.72 -2.30
CA THR A 69 -19.07 -16.67 -2.06
C THR A 69 -18.45 -16.18 -3.35
N ALA A 70 -18.30 -14.86 -3.48
CA ALA A 70 -17.54 -14.22 -4.53
C ALA A 70 -16.45 -13.35 -3.93
N GLU A 71 -15.29 -13.28 -4.58
CA GLU A 71 -14.19 -12.41 -4.21
C GLU A 71 -14.06 -11.28 -5.23
N ILE A 72 -13.86 -10.05 -4.73
CA ILE A 72 -13.71 -8.83 -5.49
C ILE A 72 -12.34 -8.25 -5.13
N VAL A 73 -11.47 -8.07 -6.11
CA VAL A 73 -10.18 -7.40 -5.91
C VAL A 73 -10.39 -5.90 -6.09
N VAL A 74 -10.22 -5.12 -5.02
CA VAL A 74 -10.28 -3.65 -5.05
C VAL A 74 -8.87 -3.11 -4.90
N ALA A 75 -8.23 -2.83 -6.03
CA ALA A 75 -6.80 -2.52 -6.08
C ALA A 75 -6.49 -1.26 -6.91
N ILE A 76 -5.34 -0.68 -6.64
CA ILE A 76 -4.72 0.31 -7.52
C ILE A 76 -4.12 -0.44 -8.73
N PRO A 77 -4.56 -0.16 -9.97
CA PRO A 77 -4.07 -0.87 -11.15
C PRO A 77 -2.61 -0.52 -11.42
N GLY A 78 -1.80 -1.47 -11.90
CA GLY A 78 -0.41 -1.20 -12.32
C GLY A 78 0.55 -0.89 -11.16
N LEU A 79 0.33 -1.53 -10.01
CA LEU A 79 1.38 -1.68 -9.00
C LEU A 79 2.29 -2.85 -9.36
N ALA A 80 3.58 -2.64 -9.20
CA ALA A 80 4.62 -3.63 -9.41
C ALA A 80 5.52 -3.69 -8.18
N LEU A 81 5.94 -4.90 -7.82
CA LEU A 81 6.92 -5.10 -6.77
C LEU A 81 8.28 -4.51 -7.17
N LEU A 82 8.91 -3.75 -6.28
CA LEU A 82 10.29 -3.31 -6.44
C LEU A 82 11.21 -4.55 -6.49
N PRO A 83 11.90 -4.83 -7.61
CA PRO A 83 12.77 -6.00 -7.74
C PRO A 83 13.97 -5.91 -6.80
N GLU A 84 14.71 -7.00 -6.66
CA GLU A 84 16.01 -6.98 -5.98
C GLU A 84 17.05 -6.22 -6.80
N SER A 85 18.03 -5.62 -6.12
CA SER A 85 19.11 -4.84 -6.74
C SER A 85 20.34 -4.80 -5.84
N PRO A 86 21.57 -4.77 -6.40
CA PRO A 86 22.78 -4.54 -5.59
C PRO A 86 22.92 -3.09 -5.11
N TYR A 87 22.10 -2.16 -5.59
CA TYR A 87 22.25 -0.71 -5.31
C TYR A 87 21.37 -0.20 -4.17
N TYR A 88 20.46 -1.04 -3.65
CA TYR A 88 19.63 -0.72 -2.49
C TYR A 88 19.30 -1.96 -1.68
N LEU A 89 18.84 -1.72 -0.45
CA LEU A 89 18.27 -2.75 0.41
C LEU A 89 16.80 -2.46 0.67
N LYS A 90 15.94 -3.44 0.43
CA LYS A 90 14.55 -3.42 0.89
C LYS A 90 14.48 -3.73 2.37
N VAL A 91 13.76 -2.92 3.14
CA VAL A 91 13.70 -2.99 4.61
C VAL A 91 12.30 -2.60 5.10
N GLY A 92 12.08 -2.53 6.42
CA GLY A 92 10.81 -2.02 6.96
C GLY A 92 9.75 -3.08 7.26
N GLY A 93 9.95 -4.34 6.85
CA GLY A 93 8.99 -5.42 7.14
C GLY A 93 8.63 -5.55 8.61
N THR A 94 7.32 -5.53 8.90
CA THR A 94 6.74 -5.67 10.25
C THR A 94 5.87 -6.92 10.34
N LYS A 95 5.35 -7.25 11.53
CA LYS A 95 4.39 -8.36 11.70
C LYS A 95 3.07 -8.13 10.93
N TYR A 96 2.71 -6.88 10.68
CA TYR A 96 1.43 -6.51 10.08
C TYR A 96 1.54 -6.15 8.60
N HIS A 97 2.77 -5.93 8.13
CA HIS A 97 3.12 -5.72 6.73
C HIS A 97 4.42 -6.49 6.49
N HIS A 98 4.28 -7.73 6.05
CA HIS A 98 5.42 -8.58 5.76
C HIS A 98 6.30 -7.94 4.70
N GLY A 99 7.61 -8.10 4.88
CA GLY A 99 8.58 -7.56 3.97
C GLY A 99 10.01 -7.84 4.41
N PRO A 100 10.97 -7.58 3.53
CA PRO A 100 12.38 -7.68 3.86
C PRO A 100 12.80 -6.76 5.03
N PRO A 101 13.86 -7.11 5.77
CA PRO A 101 14.58 -8.39 5.69
C PRO A 101 13.91 -9.49 6.54
N ARG A 102 12.79 -9.20 7.21
CA ARG A 102 12.24 -10.06 8.26
C ARG A 102 11.36 -11.19 7.71
N TYR A 103 10.72 -10.98 6.57
CA TYR A 103 9.83 -11.93 5.90
C TYR A 103 10.25 -12.08 4.43
N GLN A 104 9.94 -13.23 3.83
CA GLN A 104 10.30 -13.53 2.43
C GLN A 104 9.29 -12.95 1.45
N ASP A 105 8.04 -12.94 1.88
CA ASP A 105 6.89 -12.28 1.30
C ASP A 105 7.04 -10.76 1.47
N ASP A 106 7.01 -10.05 0.34
CA ASP A 106 7.20 -8.62 0.25
C ASP A 106 5.87 -7.93 -0.03
N HIS A 107 5.25 -7.45 1.04
CA HIS A 107 3.99 -6.73 0.99
C HIS A 107 4.18 -5.23 1.17
N ASN A 108 5.40 -4.70 1.34
CA ASN A 108 5.59 -3.27 1.60
C ASN A 108 6.37 -2.49 0.52
N HIS A 109 6.83 -3.14 -0.55
CA HIS A 109 7.59 -2.48 -1.64
C HIS A 109 6.87 -2.49 -2.99
N TRP A 110 5.55 -2.37 -3.02
CA TRP A 110 4.80 -2.25 -4.27
C TRP A 110 4.68 -0.78 -4.68
N GLY A 111 4.94 -0.46 -5.93
CA GLY A 111 4.91 0.90 -6.44
C GLY A 111 4.41 0.96 -7.87
N ARG A 112 4.05 2.15 -8.33
CA ARG A 112 3.80 2.39 -9.76
C ARG A 112 5.09 2.17 -10.55
N ASP A 113 4.98 1.72 -11.79
CA ASP A 113 6.14 1.45 -12.66
C ASP A 113 7.14 2.60 -12.71
N TYR A 114 6.66 3.84 -12.78
CA TYR A 114 7.53 5.03 -12.82
C TYR A 114 8.27 5.27 -11.49
N LEU A 115 7.66 4.92 -10.34
CA LEU A 115 8.28 5.07 -9.02
C LEU A 115 9.36 3.99 -8.85
N VAL A 116 9.02 2.75 -9.21
CA VAL A 116 9.96 1.61 -9.20
C VAL A 116 11.19 1.94 -10.05
N GLN A 117 11.00 2.40 -11.29
CA GLN A 117 12.11 2.79 -12.16
C GLN A 117 12.93 3.95 -11.58
N ALA A 118 12.28 4.98 -11.04
CA ALA A 118 12.97 6.11 -10.44
C ALA A 118 13.82 5.72 -9.23
N LEU A 119 13.30 4.84 -8.36
CA LEU A 119 14.04 4.32 -7.20
C LEU A 119 15.29 3.55 -7.62
N GLN A 120 15.18 2.68 -8.62
CA GLN A 120 16.34 1.95 -9.16
C GLN A 120 17.42 2.89 -9.70
N LEU A 121 17.02 3.91 -10.46
CA LEU A 121 17.94 4.87 -11.06
C LEU A 121 18.59 5.80 -10.01
N ILE A 122 17.82 6.26 -9.02
CA ILE A 122 18.34 7.06 -7.90
C ILE A 122 19.34 6.26 -7.07
N ALA A 123 19.00 5.00 -6.75
CA ALA A 123 19.87 4.13 -5.97
C ALA A 123 21.19 3.84 -6.69
N GLN A 124 21.12 3.51 -7.99
CA GLN A 124 22.31 3.30 -8.81
C GLN A 124 23.19 4.55 -8.86
N GLU A 125 22.62 5.71 -9.16
CA GLU A 125 23.39 6.96 -9.24
C GLU A 125 24.01 7.36 -7.90
N TYR A 126 23.33 7.08 -6.78
CA TYR A 126 23.87 7.32 -5.45
C TYR A 126 25.05 6.39 -5.15
N PHE A 127 24.88 5.09 -5.43
CA PHE A 127 25.94 4.09 -5.28
C PHE A 127 27.17 4.44 -6.12
N ASP A 128 26.99 4.79 -7.39
CA ASP A 128 28.10 5.17 -8.28
C ASP A 128 28.83 6.42 -7.81
N SER A 129 28.12 7.32 -7.11
CA SER A 129 28.68 8.59 -6.64
C SER A 129 29.36 8.51 -5.26
N VAL A 130 28.89 7.61 -4.39
CA VAL A 130 29.27 7.57 -2.96
C VAL A 130 29.86 6.22 -2.54
N GLY A 131 29.58 5.15 -3.27
CA GLY A 131 29.95 3.77 -2.92
C GLY A 131 29.06 3.16 -1.84
N GLU A 132 27.90 3.74 -1.56
CA GLU A 132 26.98 3.35 -0.50
C GLU A 132 25.62 2.95 -1.08
N VAL A 133 25.01 1.89 -0.56
CA VAL A 133 23.64 1.49 -0.91
C VAL A 133 22.62 2.27 -0.07
N ILE A 134 21.51 2.67 -0.70
CA ILE A 134 20.39 3.24 0.05
C ILE A 134 19.49 2.15 0.60
N ARG A 135 18.69 2.47 1.61
CA ARG A 135 17.62 1.58 2.09
C ARG A 135 16.27 2.15 1.70
N ILE A 136 15.38 1.30 1.23
CA ILE A 136 14.00 1.64 0.89
C ILE A 136 13.11 0.92 1.90
N THR A 137 12.28 1.63 2.65
CA THR A 137 11.42 1.05 3.70
C THR A 137 10.02 0.76 3.19
N ASP A 138 9.22 1.79 2.96
CA ASP A 138 7.80 1.62 2.68
C ASP A 138 7.47 2.27 1.33
N ILE A 139 6.74 1.56 0.47
CA ILE A 139 6.22 2.07 -0.81
C ILE A 139 4.69 2.02 -0.83
N SER A 140 4.10 0.86 -1.06
CA SER A 140 2.68 0.54 -0.90
C SER A 140 2.48 -0.94 -0.67
N LEU A 141 1.27 -1.32 -0.27
CA LEU A 141 0.81 -2.71 -0.25
C LEU A 141 0.54 -3.25 -1.66
N PRO A 142 0.40 -4.58 -1.86
CA PRO A 142 0.24 -5.19 -3.18
C PRO A 142 -0.94 -4.68 -4.00
N TYR A 143 -2.00 -4.26 -3.30
CA TYR A 143 -3.21 -3.70 -3.91
C TYR A 143 -3.36 -2.20 -3.62
N GLY A 144 -2.33 -1.56 -3.06
CA GLY A 144 -2.39 -0.25 -2.45
C GLY A 144 -3.14 -0.29 -1.11
N GLY A 145 -3.73 0.82 -0.70
CA GLY A 145 -4.47 0.89 0.56
C GLY A 145 -3.62 1.41 1.71
N GLU A 146 -4.26 1.68 2.84
CA GLU A 146 -3.64 2.32 4.01
C GLU A 146 -2.53 1.48 4.60
N TYR A 147 -1.46 2.10 5.11
CA TYR A 147 -0.51 1.37 5.97
C TYR A 147 -0.97 1.46 7.42
N ASP A 148 -1.45 0.35 7.94
CA ASP A 148 -1.99 0.23 9.28
C ASP A 148 -0.91 -0.26 10.24
N ILE A 149 0.15 0.55 10.43
CA ILE A 149 1.33 0.17 11.20
C ILE A 149 0.97 -0.34 12.61
N CYS A 150 -0.13 0.18 13.17
CA CYS A 150 -0.62 -0.19 14.50
C CYS A 150 -1.60 -1.38 14.52
N GLY A 151 -2.11 -1.84 13.38
CA GLY A 151 -3.05 -2.95 13.29
C GLY A 151 -4.48 -2.61 13.71
N THR A 152 -4.86 -1.33 13.70
CA THR A 152 -6.15 -0.81 14.17
C THR A 152 -7.06 -0.27 13.06
N TRP A 153 -6.58 -0.22 11.82
CA TRP A 153 -7.24 0.32 10.63
C TRP A 153 -7.56 1.80 10.70
N ASN A 154 -6.85 2.55 11.53
CA ASN A 154 -7.02 3.98 11.64
C ASN A 154 -5.65 4.66 11.48
N TYR A 155 -5.42 5.35 10.37
CA TYR A 155 -4.17 6.10 10.18
C TYR A 155 -3.93 7.16 11.26
N MET A 156 -4.91 7.56 12.06
CA MET A 156 -4.68 8.48 13.17
C MET A 156 -4.18 7.79 14.44
N ASP A 157 -4.21 6.45 14.50
CA ASP A 157 -3.82 5.72 15.69
C ASP A 157 -2.30 5.71 15.86
N VAL A 158 -1.90 5.92 17.11
CA VAL A 158 -0.52 6.05 17.52
C VAL A 158 -0.08 4.78 18.25
N CYS A 159 1.09 4.26 17.89
CA CYS A 159 1.74 3.16 18.59
C CYS A 159 3.27 3.33 18.54
N ASP A 160 4.01 2.48 19.27
CA ASP A 160 5.48 2.59 19.38
C ASP A 160 6.21 2.66 18.02
N ARG A 161 5.63 2.06 16.97
CA ARG A 161 6.20 2.05 15.60
C ARG A 161 5.64 3.12 14.67
N ALA A 162 4.54 3.77 15.06
CA ALA A 162 3.92 4.87 14.34
C ALA A 162 3.46 5.92 15.35
N PRO A 163 4.41 6.66 15.96
CA PRO A 163 4.11 7.59 17.05
C PRO A 163 3.17 8.75 16.64
N ASN A 164 2.85 8.87 15.35
CA ASN A 164 2.07 9.98 14.78
C ASN A 164 1.03 9.50 13.75
N GLY A 165 0.65 8.23 13.79
CA GLY A 165 -0.30 7.68 12.82
C GLY A 165 0.32 6.88 11.68
N GLY A 166 -0.53 6.13 10.97
CA GLY A 166 -0.20 5.38 9.77
C GLY A 166 0.15 6.25 8.56
N HIS A 167 0.63 5.61 7.49
CA HIS A 167 1.16 6.28 6.30
C HIS A 167 0.14 6.36 5.17
N SER A 168 -0.81 7.29 5.28
CA SER A 168 -1.88 7.47 4.28
C SER A 168 -1.38 7.98 2.90
N SER A 169 -0.18 8.54 2.81
CA SER A 169 0.41 8.96 1.53
C SER A 169 0.81 7.75 0.67
N HIS A 170 1.28 6.66 1.27
CA HIS A 170 1.80 5.48 0.59
C HIS A 170 0.74 4.65 -0.15
N ARG A 171 -0.55 4.96 0.06
CA ARG A 171 -1.70 4.18 -0.42
C ARG A 171 -1.70 3.85 -1.91
N ARG A 172 -1.07 4.66 -2.74
CA ARG A 172 -1.22 4.61 -4.21
C ARG A 172 0.01 4.06 -4.95
N GLY A 173 1.06 3.67 -4.22
CA GLY A 173 2.35 3.30 -4.83
C GLY A 173 3.02 4.49 -5.52
N GLU A 174 2.74 5.71 -5.06
CA GLU A 174 3.31 6.96 -5.57
C GLU A 174 4.32 7.56 -4.60
N ASN A 175 4.50 6.93 -3.44
CA ASN A 175 5.40 7.39 -2.40
C ASN A 175 6.36 6.29 -1.97
N ALA A 176 7.57 6.68 -1.57
CA ALA A 176 8.56 5.77 -1.01
C ALA A 176 9.37 6.47 0.09
N ASP A 177 9.66 5.73 1.16
CA ASP A 177 10.57 6.19 2.21
C ASP A 177 11.96 5.60 2.00
N ILE A 178 13.00 6.45 2.05
CA ILE A 178 14.39 6.01 1.90
C ILE A 178 15.32 6.57 2.98
N THR A 179 16.38 5.84 3.30
CA THR A 179 17.42 6.20 4.28
C THR A 179 18.84 5.86 3.76
N GLY A 180 19.88 6.31 4.49
CA GLY A 180 21.28 5.89 4.25
C GLY A 180 21.50 4.39 4.54
N ALA A 181 22.74 3.91 4.50
CA ALA A 181 23.03 2.46 4.60
C ALA A 181 22.62 1.84 5.94
N GLN A 182 22.51 2.63 7.00
CA GLN A 182 21.98 2.19 8.29
C GLN A 182 20.54 2.67 8.49
N GLN A 183 19.72 1.86 9.15
CA GLN A 183 18.33 2.22 9.43
C GLN A 183 18.26 3.52 10.25
N GLY A 184 17.47 4.48 9.78
CA GLY A 184 17.32 5.79 10.43
C GLY A 184 18.56 6.68 10.36
N SER A 185 19.59 6.27 9.60
CA SER A 185 20.78 7.08 9.35
C SER A 185 20.58 8.03 8.19
N ARG A 186 21.34 9.12 8.25
CA ARG A 186 21.46 10.08 7.15
C ARG A 186 22.28 9.44 6.02
N PHE A 187 22.08 9.91 4.80
CA PHE A 187 22.98 9.62 3.69
C PHE A 187 24.40 10.06 4.04
N GLN A 188 25.42 9.24 3.75
CA GLN A 188 26.82 9.63 3.97
C GLN A 188 27.17 10.95 3.27
N ASN A 189 26.54 11.18 2.11
CA ASN A 189 26.63 12.44 1.38
C ASN A 189 25.25 12.96 0.94
N GLU A 190 24.58 13.71 1.81
CA GLU A 190 23.27 14.33 1.52
C GLU A 190 23.33 15.30 0.34
N ILE A 191 24.44 16.03 0.16
CA ILE A 191 24.59 16.98 -0.95
C ILE A 191 24.50 16.26 -2.29
N VAL A 192 25.13 15.08 -2.40
CA VAL A 192 25.04 14.23 -3.58
C VAL A 192 23.61 13.75 -3.77
N MET A 193 22.94 13.24 -2.73
CA MET A 193 21.54 12.81 -2.85
C MET A 193 20.64 13.95 -3.30
N HIS A 194 20.70 15.12 -2.68
CA HIS A 194 19.93 16.30 -3.08
C HIS A 194 20.17 16.68 -4.55
N ARG A 195 21.40 16.56 -5.05
CA ARG A 195 21.73 16.83 -6.45
C ARG A 195 21.08 15.79 -7.38
N ILE A 196 21.14 14.51 -7.02
CA ILE A 196 20.51 13.41 -7.75
C ILE A 196 19.00 13.64 -7.85
N ILE A 197 18.34 13.87 -6.71
CA ILE A 197 16.90 14.15 -6.65
C ILE A 197 16.52 15.33 -7.54
N ARG A 198 17.24 16.45 -7.42
CA ARG A 198 16.95 17.64 -8.23
C ARG A 198 17.07 17.35 -9.73
N ARG A 199 18.07 16.56 -10.14
CA ARG A 199 18.26 16.13 -11.53
C ARG A 199 17.12 15.26 -12.02
N TRP A 200 16.71 14.26 -11.23
CA TRP A 200 15.60 13.36 -11.57
C TRP A 200 14.25 14.07 -11.60
N ARG A 201 14.02 15.02 -10.68
CA ARG A 201 12.85 15.91 -10.70
C ARG A 201 12.70 16.63 -12.04
N GLN A 202 13.81 17.09 -12.62
CA GLN A 202 13.83 17.77 -13.92
C GLN A 202 13.65 16.79 -15.08
N ARG A 203 14.34 15.64 -15.06
CA ARG A 203 14.36 14.67 -16.17
C ARG A 203 13.06 13.90 -16.32
N LEU A 204 12.49 13.41 -15.23
CA LEU A 204 11.30 12.55 -15.26
C LEU A 204 10.00 13.36 -15.08
N ASN A 205 10.09 14.69 -15.06
CA ASN A 205 8.96 15.57 -14.85
C ASN A 205 8.16 15.18 -13.59
N LEU A 206 8.88 14.99 -12.47
CA LEU A 206 8.32 14.50 -11.21
C LEU A 206 8.06 15.64 -10.25
N ASN A 207 7.08 15.45 -9.36
CA ASN A 207 6.89 16.34 -8.21
C ASN A 207 7.49 15.73 -6.94
N ILE A 208 8.79 15.98 -6.73
CA ILE A 208 9.46 15.60 -5.48
C ILE A 208 9.47 16.83 -4.56
N PRO A 209 8.81 16.79 -3.39
CA PRO A 209 8.78 17.92 -2.46
C PRO A 209 10.20 18.34 -2.04
N SER A 210 10.38 19.65 -1.89
CA SER A 210 11.64 20.26 -1.46
C SER A 210 11.36 21.19 -0.28
N PRO A 211 12.18 21.19 0.79
CA PRO A 211 13.30 20.26 0.99
C PRO A 211 12.79 18.83 1.10
N LEU A 212 13.69 17.87 0.86
CA LEU A 212 13.51 16.51 1.34
C LEU A 212 12.94 16.60 2.76
N GLU A 213 11.65 16.29 2.94
CA GLU A 213 11.00 16.52 4.21
C GLU A 213 11.63 15.55 5.20
N ARG A 214 12.44 16.12 6.10
CA ARG A 214 13.03 15.37 7.19
C ARG A 214 11.89 15.01 8.11
N ASN A 215 11.38 13.82 7.91
CA ASN A 215 10.30 13.33 8.73
C ASN A 215 10.92 12.83 10.05
N ILE A 216 11.05 13.76 11.00
CA ILE A 216 11.61 13.51 12.34
C ILE A 216 10.83 12.39 13.06
N TRP A 217 9.62 12.10 12.59
CA TRP A 217 8.65 11.20 13.20
C TRP A 217 8.97 9.71 13.06
N HIS A 218 9.78 9.29 12.08
CA HIS A 218 10.17 7.86 11.90
C HIS A 218 11.69 7.65 11.71
N GLY A 219 12.52 8.54 12.28
CA GLY A 219 13.99 8.53 12.12
C GLY A 219 14.46 9.37 10.92
N ASN A 220 15.77 9.46 10.65
CA ASN A 220 16.27 10.26 9.51
C ASN A 220 15.99 9.56 8.18
N HIS A 221 14.72 9.52 7.77
CA HIS A 221 14.30 9.07 6.46
C HIS A 221 13.79 10.25 5.64
N TYR A 222 13.74 10.00 4.36
CA TYR A 222 13.34 10.93 3.34
C TYR A 222 12.12 10.37 2.63
N HIS A 223 11.04 11.15 2.69
CA HIS A 223 9.80 10.80 2.02
C HIS A 223 9.84 11.31 0.57
N PHE A 224 9.64 10.40 -0.38
CA PHE A 224 9.60 10.69 -1.81
C PHE A 224 8.19 10.54 -2.30
N THR A 225 7.61 11.62 -2.81
CA THR A 225 6.45 11.53 -3.70
C THR A 225 6.94 11.59 -5.14
N ILE A 226 6.49 10.66 -5.97
CA ILE A 226 6.72 10.67 -7.40
C ILE A 226 5.35 10.60 -8.06
N THR A 227 4.99 11.65 -8.79
CA THR A 227 3.79 11.67 -9.64
C THR A 227 4.17 12.24 -11.00
N PRO A 228 3.62 11.70 -12.10
CA PRO A 228 3.73 12.34 -13.41
C PRO A 228 3.10 13.74 -13.33
N ARG A 229 3.75 14.79 -13.85
CA ARG A 229 3.02 16.05 -14.05
C ARG A 229 1.95 15.84 -15.11
N ARG A 230 0.75 16.29 -14.76
CA ARG A 230 -0.41 16.38 -15.66
C ARG A 230 -0.27 17.57 -16.59
#